data_AF-F1W3V7-F1
#
_entry.id   AF-F1W3V7-F1
#
_cell.length_a   1.000
_cell.length_b   1.000
_cell.length_c   1.000
_cell.angle_alpha   90.00
_cell.angle_beta   90.00
_cell.angle_gamma   90.00
#
_symmetry.space_group_name_H-M   'P 1'
#
loop_
_entity.id
_entity.type
_entity.pdbx_description
1 polymer ?
#
loop_
_entity_poly.entity_id
_entity_poly.type
_entity_poly.pdbx_seq_one_letter_code
_entity_poly.pdbx_strand_id
1 'polypeptide(L)'
;MPAFYVLLAAMIWPSWAQLQPLPSKTIVMSVGSDGGSHRAHALRYAEVLAHQGIRLELRKSAGLDENYQRLNDLSSEIDLALVQSGIGDTRDSQPRRTCICLI
;
A
#
# COMPACT_ATOMS: atom_id res chain seq x y z
N MET A 1 15.72 31.38 -38.31
CA MET A 1 15.19 30.02 -38.08
C MET A 1 15.77 29.24 -36.87
N PRO A 2 16.84 29.66 -36.14
CA PRO A 2 17.28 28.92 -34.94
C PRO A 2 16.53 29.33 -33.66
N ALA A 3 16.02 30.56 -33.58
CA ALA A 3 15.32 31.09 -32.40
C ALA A 3 14.03 30.32 -32.06
N PHE A 4 13.35 29.77 -33.08
CA PHE A 4 12.14 28.96 -32.89
C PHE A 4 12.43 27.65 -32.14
N TYR A 5 13.52 26.96 -32.51
CA TYR A 5 13.93 25.71 -31.86
C TYR A 5 14.39 25.93 -30.41
N VAL A 6 15.05 27.06 -30.12
CA VAL A 6 15.49 27.41 -28.77
C VAL A 6 14.30 27.68 -27.85
N LEU A 7 13.28 28.41 -28.33
CA LEU A 7 12.06 28.65 -27.57
C LEU A 7 11.28 27.36 -27.32
N LEU A 8 11.21 26.46 -28.30
CA LEU A 8 10.53 25.18 -28.17
C LEU A 8 11.21 24.26 -27.13
N ALA A 9 12.55 24.19 -27.17
CA ALA A 9 13.33 23.42 -26.20
C ALA A 9 13.22 23.97 -24.77
N ALA A 10 13.20 25.30 -24.62
CA ALA A 10 13.07 25.96 -23.33
C ALA A 10 11.72 25.68 -22.64
N MET A 11 10.65 25.42 -23.39
CA MET A 11 9.34 25.06 -22.84
C MET A 11 9.20 23.56 -22.51
N ILE A 12 9.90 22.68 -23.22
CA ILE A 12 9.82 21.22 -23.05
C ILE A 12 10.79 20.70 -21.98
N TRP A 13 11.93 21.36 -21.79
CA TRP A 13 12.92 20.96 -20.79
C TRP A 13 12.40 20.91 -19.33
N PRO A 14 11.66 21.92 -18.83
CA PRO A 14 11.21 21.91 -17.43
C PRO A 14 10.09 20.90 -17.14
N SER A 15 9.35 20.44 -18.15
CA SER A 15 8.31 19.42 -17.98
C SER A 15 8.87 18.01 -17.82
N TRP A 16 10.07 17.74 -18.35
CA TRP A 16 10.73 16.43 -18.17
C TRP A 16 11.35 16.24 -16.78
N ALA A 17 11.78 17.32 -16.14
CA ALA A 17 12.38 17.26 -14.80
C ALA A 17 11.36 16.92 -13.69
N GLN A 18 10.06 16.94 -14.00
CA GLN A 18 8.98 16.62 -13.07
C GLN A 18 8.53 15.15 -13.13
N LEU A 19 9.22 14.28 -13.89
CA LEU A 19 9.02 12.82 -13.83
C LEU A 19 9.62 12.25 -12.53
N GLN A 20 8.97 12.64 -11.43
CA GLN A 20 8.75 11.98 -10.16
C GLN A 20 9.90 11.16 -9.54
N PRO A 21 10.38 11.54 -8.34
CA PRO A 21 11.07 10.59 -7.48
C PRO A 21 10.08 9.47 -7.16
N LEU A 22 10.46 8.22 -7.45
CA LEU A 22 9.64 7.04 -7.17
C LEU A 22 9.08 7.17 -5.74
N PRO A 23 7.74 7.30 -5.56
CA PRO A 23 7.16 7.33 -4.24
C PRO A 23 7.64 6.07 -3.54
N SER A 24 8.34 6.23 -2.42
CA SER A 24 8.87 5.11 -1.65
C SER A 24 7.72 4.15 -1.41
N LYS A 25 7.76 2.99 -2.07
CA LYS A 25 6.67 2.02 -2.07
C LYS A 25 6.67 1.24 -0.76
N THR A 26 6.54 1.94 0.37
CA THR A 26 6.39 1.34 1.69
C THR A 26 4.91 1.18 1.95
N ILE A 27 4.46 -0.05 2.19
CA ILE A 27 3.08 -0.38 2.50
C ILE A 27 3.07 -0.98 3.90
N VAL A 28 2.21 -0.48 4.77
CA VAL A 28 2.09 -1.01 6.14
C VAL A 28 0.92 -1.97 6.22
N MET A 29 1.19 -3.19 6.69
CA MET A 29 0.22 -4.27 6.80
C MET A 29 0.00 -4.69 8.25
N SER A 30 -1.25 -4.65 8.71
CA SER A 30 -1.63 -5.15 10.03
C SER A 30 -1.84 -6.66 9.99
N VAL A 31 -1.11 -7.39 10.83
CA VAL A 31 -1.10 -8.85 10.92
C VAL A 31 -1.22 -9.26 12.38
N GLY A 32 -1.97 -10.33 12.64
CA GLY A 32 -2.10 -10.89 13.99
C GLY A 32 -0.76 -11.31 14.61
N SER A 33 -0.81 -11.68 15.89
CA SER A 33 0.35 -12.06 16.70
C SER A 33 1.27 -13.11 16.04
N ASP A 34 2.52 -13.17 16.49
CA ASP A 34 3.60 -13.94 15.85
C ASP A 34 3.31 -15.45 15.67
N GLY A 35 2.31 -16.00 16.37
CA GLY A 35 1.88 -17.40 16.30
C GLY A 35 0.55 -17.67 15.58
N GLY A 36 -0.09 -16.66 14.99
CA GLY A 36 -1.35 -16.83 14.25
C GLY A 36 -1.15 -17.48 12.87
N SER A 37 -2.10 -18.35 12.46
CA SER A 37 -2.10 -19.04 11.16
C SER A 37 -1.87 -18.12 9.95
N HIS A 38 -2.32 -16.87 10.05
CA HIS A 38 -2.30 -15.90 8.96
C HIS A 38 -0.95 -15.21 8.74
N ARG A 39 0.02 -15.35 9.67
CA ARG A 39 1.35 -14.73 9.55
C ARG A 39 2.17 -15.32 8.40
N ALA A 40 2.08 -16.63 8.16
CA ALA A 40 2.80 -17.28 7.07
C ALA A 40 2.43 -16.69 5.71
N HIS A 41 1.15 -16.33 5.53
CA HIS A 41 0.66 -15.65 4.34
C HIS A 41 1.20 -14.23 4.24
N ALA A 42 1.18 -13.45 5.32
CA ALA A 42 1.74 -12.11 5.33
C ALA A 42 3.24 -12.08 4.97
N LEU A 43 4.02 -13.04 5.46
CA LEU A 43 5.45 -13.17 5.14
C LEU A 43 5.66 -13.51 3.66
N ARG A 44 4.84 -14.41 3.09
CA ARG A 44 4.86 -14.71 1.65
C ARG A 44 4.54 -13.47 0.81
N TYR A 45 3.56 -12.67 1.21
CA TYR A 45 3.27 -11.40 0.55
C TYR A 45 4.40 -10.40 0.68
N ALA A 46 5.05 -10.32 1.85
CA ALA A 46 6.22 -9.46 2.05
C ALA A 46 7.35 -9.79 1.07
N GLU A 47 7.62 -11.08 0.88
CA GLU A 47 8.65 -11.58 -0.03
C GLU A 47 8.32 -11.25 -1.49
N VAL A 48 7.09 -11.54 -1.94
CA VAL A 48 6.63 -11.24 -3.30
C VAL A 48 6.65 -9.74 -3.60
N LEU A 49 6.24 -8.90 -2.64
CA LEU A 49 6.24 -7.45 -2.79
C LEU A 49 7.67 -6.89 -2.76
N ALA A 50 8.57 -7.46 -1.96
CA ALA A 50 9.97 -7.07 -1.94
C ALA A 50 10.65 -7.29 -3.30
N HIS A 51 10.30 -8.35 -4.03
CA HIS A 51 10.78 -8.59 -5.40
C HIS A 51 10.36 -7.48 -6.39
N GLN A 52 9.28 -6.75 -6.10
CA GLN A 52 8.79 -5.63 -6.92
C GLN A 52 9.32 -4.26 -6.47
N GLY A 53 10.27 -4.25 -5.51
CA GLY A 53 10.80 -3.03 -4.91
C GLY A 53 9.81 -2.34 -3.96
N ILE A 54 8.83 -3.10 -3.43
CA ILE A 54 7.84 -2.63 -2.46
C ILE A 54 8.24 -3.14 -1.08
N ARG A 55 8.43 -2.24 -0.12
CA ARG A 55 8.71 -2.60 1.28
C ARG A 55 7.40 -2.83 2.01
N LEU A 56 7.18 -4.05 2.49
CA LEU A 56 6.02 -4.37 3.32
C LEU A 56 6.42 -4.33 4.81
N GLU A 57 5.83 -3.42 5.58
CA GLU A 57 6.04 -3.34 7.03
C GLU A 57 4.90 -4.05 7.77
N LEU A 58 5.23 -5.09 8.53
CA LEU A 58 4.25 -5.86 9.28
C LEU A 58 4.05 -5.27 10.69
N ARG A 59 2.88 -4.69 10.94
CA ARG A 59 2.47 -4.25 12.28
C ARG A 59 1.69 -5.36 12.98
N LYS A 60 2.18 -5.77 14.16
CA LYS A 60 1.49 -6.76 15.00
C LYS A 60 0.16 -6.21 15.51
N SER A 61 -0.85 -7.05 15.54
CA SER A 61 -2.14 -6.82 16.18
C SER A 61 -2.50 -7.97 17.11
N ALA A 62 -3.41 -7.70 18.03
CA ALA A 62 -4.02 -8.65 18.95
C ALA A 62 -5.01 -9.59 18.24
N GLY A 63 -5.46 -9.29 17.01
CA GLY A 63 -6.41 -10.13 16.29
C GLY A 63 -7.05 -9.47 15.07
N LEU A 64 -8.06 -10.16 14.53
CA LEU A 64 -8.80 -9.74 13.34
C LEU A 64 -9.66 -8.48 13.59
N ASP A 65 -10.22 -8.32 14.78
CA ASP A 65 -11.03 -7.15 15.15
C ASP A 65 -10.18 -5.87 15.17
N GLU A 66 -8.97 -5.94 15.73
CA GLU A 66 -8.03 -4.82 15.72
C GLU A 66 -7.53 -4.52 14.30
N ASN A 67 -7.34 -5.55 13.48
CA ASN A 67 -7.01 -5.36 12.06
C ASN A 67 -8.11 -4.60 11.31
N TYR A 68 -9.37 -4.97 11.53
CA TYR A 68 -10.52 -4.31 10.93
C TYR A 68 -10.68 -2.86 11.41
N GLN A 69 -10.52 -2.62 12.72
CA GLN A 69 -10.58 -1.27 13.28
C GLN A 69 -9.49 -0.36 12.72
N ARG A 70 -8.25 -0.85 12.64
CA ARG A 70 -7.13 -0.10 12.04
C ARG A 70 -7.33 0.17 10.55
N LEU A 71 -7.96 -0.76 9.82
CA LEU A 71 -8.25 -0.58 8.39
C LEU A 71 -9.28 0.54 8.15
N ASN A 72 -10.32 0.61 8.99
CA ASN A 72 -11.38 1.61 8.91
C ASN A 72 -10.98 2.98 9.50
N ASP A 73 -9.96 3.02 10.36
CA ASP A 73 -9.48 4.26 10.95
C ASP A 73 -8.58 5.03 9.97
N LEU A 74 -9.07 6.14 9.43
CA LEU A 74 -8.34 7.02 8.50
C LEU A 74 -7.06 7.61 9.11
N SER A 75 -6.96 7.67 10.44
CA SER A 75 -5.75 8.10 11.15
C SER A 75 -4.72 6.98 11.30
N SER A 76 -5.12 5.73 11.05
CA SER A 76 -4.21 4.60 11.10
C SER A 76 -3.26 4.63 9.92
N GLU A 77 -1.96 4.50 10.20
CA GLU A 77 -0.89 4.27 9.24
C GLU A 77 -0.93 2.83 8.68
N ILE A 78 -2.11 2.26 8.45
CA ILE A 78 -2.30 0.92 7.91
C ILE A 78 -2.95 1.01 6.53
N ASP A 79 -2.30 0.40 5.55
CA ASP A 79 -2.74 0.36 4.15
C ASP A 79 -3.40 -0.99 3.79
N LEU A 80 -2.94 -2.06 4.44
CA LEU A 80 -3.37 -3.44 4.24
C LEU A 80 -3.67 -4.11 5.58
N ALA A 81 -4.68 -4.96 5.63
CA ALA A 81 -4.92 -5.81 6.80
C ALA A 81 -5.45 -7.17 6.36
N LEU A 82 -5.05 -8.23 7.07
CA LEU A 82 -5.69 -9.54 6.92
C LEU A 82 -6.98 -9.55 7.75
N VAL A 83 -8.10 -9.73 7.05
CA VAL A 83 -9.43 -9.83 7.63
C VAL A 83 -10.05 -11.14 7.17
N GLN A 84 -10.81 -11.81 8.05
CA GLN A 84 -11.55 -13.01 7.70
C GLN A 84 -12.82 -12.61 6.95
N SER A 85 -13.14 -13.34 5.87
CA SER A 85 -14.39 -13.18 5.12
C SER A 85 -15.58 -13.42 6.05
N GLY A 86 -16.24 -12.35 6.50
CA GLY A 86 -17.39 -12.43 7.42
C GLY A 86 -17.44 -11.33 8.49
N ILE A 87 -16.37 -10.55 8.67
CA ILE A 87 -16.28 -9.51 9.71
C ILE A 87 -16.49 -8.08 9.16
N GLY A 88 -16.79 -7.92 7.86
CA GLY A 88 -16.94 -6.61 7.20
C GLY A 88 -18.37 -6.27 6.78
N ASP A 89 -18.84 -5.04 7.04
CA ASP A 89 -20.05 -4.49 6.44
C ASP A 89 -19.80 -4.30 4.93
N THR A 90 -20.67 -4.86 4.09
CA THR A 90 -20.59 -4.85 2.61
C THR A 90 -20.67 -3.45 1.97
N ARG A 91 -20.64 -2.37 2.74
CA ARG A 91 -20.89 -0.99 2.29
C ARG A 91 -19.66 -0.08 2.24
N ASP A 92 -18.48 -0.53 2.67
CA ASP A 92 -17.28 0.31 2.66
C ASP A 92 -16.24 -0.17 1.64
N SER A 93 -16.62 -0.11 0.36
CA SER A 93 -15.68 -0.21 -0.76
C SER A 93 -15.23 1.20 -1.18
N GLN A 94 -14.57 1.92 -0.27
CA GLN A 94 -13.82 3.12 -0.66
C GLN A 94 -12.46 2.69 -1.24
N PRO A 95 -12.12 3.09 -2.48
CA PRO A 95 -11.04 2.50 -3.27
C PRO A 95 -9.62 2.95 -2.86
N ARG A 96 -9.41 3.34 -1.60
CA ARG A 96 -8.09 3.77 -1.10
C ARG A 96 -7.34 2.73 -0.26
N ARG A 97 -8.00 1.70 0.28
CA ARG A 97 -7.37 0.67 1.13
C ARG A 97 -7.82 -0.71 0.69
N THR A 98 -6.87 -1.63 0.48
CA THR A 98 -7.17 -2.95 -0.11
C THR A 98 -7.34 -3.99 1.00
N CYS A 99 -8.53 -4.57 1.12
CA CYS A 99 -8.75 -5.73 1.99
C CYS A 99 -8.25 -7.00 1.28
N ILE A 100 -7.33 -7.75 1.90
CA ILE A 100 -6.98 -9.10 1.44
C ILE A 100 -7.85 -10.07 2.23
N CYS A 101 -8.80 -10.68 1.52
CA CYS A 101 -9.69 -11.68 2.07
C CYS A 101 -8.99 -13.04 2.07
N LEU A 102 -8.75 -13.63 3.24
CA LEU A 102 -8.32 -15.03 3.38
C LEU A 102 -9.57 -15.92 3.42
N ILE A 103 -9.55 -16.95 2.57
CA ILE A 103 -10.57 -18.00 2.44
C ILE A 103 -10.49 -18.96 3.64
#